data_AF-A0A1E5H8V3-F1
#
_entry.id   AF-A0A1E5H8V3-F1
#
_cell.length_a   1.000
_cell.length_b   1.000
_cell.length_c   1.000
_cell.angle_alpha   90.00
_cell.angle_beta   90.00
_cell.angle_gamma   90.00
#
_symmetry.space_group_name_H-M   'P 1'
#
loop_
_entity.id
_entity.type
_entity.pdbx_description
1 polymer ?
#
loop_
_entity_poly.entity_id
_entity_poly.type
_entity_poly.pdbx_seq_one_letter_code
_entity_poly.pdbx_strand_id
1 'polypeptide(L)'
;MDLKVGVIGTGAIGIEHIKRINEKVQGAYVTAVSDINVEQAQRLANQIDAVFFETGEELIASPDVAIVVVTSWDPTHEKYVLEAIKHGKYVFCEKPLATDSAGCKRIVDAEVKAGKKLVQVGFMRRYDRGYIELKEAIETKKFGEPLMLHCAHRNPTADENYLTPMAIINTGIHEIDALRWLLQEDYVSAQMILPKQTSFTHEKLHDPQMLILETVSGIHIDLEIFVNCQFGYDIKCDVVCETGEIGLEDPAYTHVKAKGKNYTKIAPDWQTRFVEAYDYEFELWVRSIQTGNLTGPTAWDGYAAAVTMDACGKARDTGERTLIQLPECPALYK
;
A
#
# COMPACT_ATOMS: atom_id res chain seq x y z
N MET A 1 -10.45 -16.24 21.26
CA MET A 1 -11.57 -16.62 20.37
C MET A 1 -11.20 -16.09 19.01
N ASP A 2 -11.32 -16.90 17.97
CA ASP A 2 -10.86 -16.53 16.64
C ASP A 2 -11.79 -15.47 16.03
N LEU A 3 -11.20 -14.54 15.28
CA LEU A 3 -11.92 -13.45 14.63
C LEU A 3 -12.56 -13.95 13.34
N LYS A 4 -13.88 -13.88 13.26
CA LYS A 4 -14.64 -14.15 12.04
C LYS A 4 -14.46 -13.00 11.04
N VAL A 5 -13.86 -13.27 9.89
CA VAL A 5 -13.53 -12.26 8.88
C VAL A 5 -14.54 -12.26 7.75
N GLY A 6 -15.04 -11.08 7.40
CA GLY A 6 -15.81 -10.87 6.18
C GLY A 6 -14.96 -10.18 5.11
N VAL A 7 -14.95 -10.69 3.88
CA VAL A 7 -14.16 -10.14 2.77
C VAL A 7 -15.08 -9.55 1.70
N ILE A 8 -14.87 -8.29 1.35
CA ILE A 8 -15.62 -7.57 0.31
C ILE A 8 -14.68 -7.35 -0.88
N GLY A 9 -15.00 -7.96 -2.01
CA GLY A 9 -14.14 -8.01 -3.20
C GLY A 9 -13.30 -9.28 -3.24
N THR A 10 -13.70 -10.24 -4.06
CA THR A 10 -13.06 -11.55 -4.25
C THR A 10 -12.33 -11.64 -5.58
N GLY A 11 -11.73 -10.53 -6.02
CA GLY A 11 -10.79 -10.49 -7.15
C GLY A 11 -9.45 -11.15 -6.81
N ALA A 12 -8.44 -10.95 -7.66
CA ALA A 12 -7.13 -11.58 -7.48
C ALA A 12 -6.52 -11.31 -6.09
N ILE A 13 -6.58 -10.06 -5.63
CA ILE A 13 -6.06 -9.65 -4.32
C ILE A 13 -6.87 -10.28 -3.18
N GLY A 14 -8.21 -10.18 -3.23
CA GLY A 14 -9.10 -10.76 -2.23
C GLY A 14 -8.94 -12.26 -2.06
N ILE A 15 -8.76 -13.01 -3.16
CA ILE A 15 -8.50 -14.46 -3.13
C ILE A 15 -7.19 -14.79 -2.40
N GLU A 16 -6.11 -14.06 -2.68
CA GLU A 16 -4.83 -14.27 -2.01
C GLU A 16 -4.91 -13.93 -0.51
N HIS A 17 -5.63 -12.87 -0.12
CA HIS A 17 -5.85 -12.58 1.31
C HIS A 17 -6.73 -13.62 1.99
N ILE A 18 -7.79 -14.12 1.34
CA ILE A 18 -8.61 -15.20 1.89
C ILE A 18 -7.74 -16.43 2.17
N LYS A 19 -6.93 -16.82 1.19
CA LYS A 19 -5.99 -17.94 1.34
C LYS A 19 -5.03 -17.71 2.50
N ARG A 20 -4.40 -16.54 2.56
CA ARG A 20 -3.48 -16.16 3.64
C ARG A 20 -4.12 -16.19 5.01
N ILE A 21 -5.29 -15.58 5.16
CA ILE A 21 -6.02 -15.54 6.44
C ILE A 21 -6.33 -16.96 6.90
N ASN A 22 -6.80 -17.83 6.01
CA ASN A 22 -7.20 -19.19 6.37
C ASN A 22 -6.00 -20.14 6.57
N GLU A 23 -4.89 -19.97 5.85
CA GLU A 23 -3.76 -20.91 5.85
C GLU A 23 -2.56 -20.48 6.69
N LYS A 24 -2.38 -19.17 6.93
CA LYS A 24 -1.16 -18.61 7.54
C LYS A 24 -1.40 -17.83 8.82
N VAL A 25 -2.54 -17.15 8.94
CA VAL A 25 -2.81 -16.24 10.05
C VAL A 25 -3.45 -16.99 11.22
N GLN A 26 -2.89 -16.87 12.41
CA GLN A 26 -3.47 -17.47 13.61
C GLN A 26 -4.55 -16.56 14.22
N GLY A 27 -5.65 -17.15 14.68
CA GLY A 27 -6.69 -16.45 15.42
C GLY A 27 -7.68 -15.65 14.56
N ALA A 28 -7.75 -15.92 13.26
CA ALA A 28 -8.76 -15.40 12.35
C ALA A 28 -9.08 -16.42 11.25
N TYR A 29 -10.29 -16.36 10.70
CA TYR A 29 -10.72 -17.18 9.56
C TYR A 29 -11.86 -16.52 8.82
N VAL A 30 -11.96 -16.73 7.51
CA VAL A 30 -12.98 -16.12 6.66
C VAL A 30 -14.31 -16.86 6.81
N THR A 31 -15.36 -16.14 7.20
CA THR A 31 -16.73 -16.67 7.36
C THR A 31 -17.74 -16.08 6.41
N ALA A 32 -17.41 -14.97 5.75
CA ALA A 32 -18.31 -14.28 4.85
C ALA A 32 -17.56 -13.67 3.66
N VAL A 33 -18.19 -13.70 2.49
CA VAL A 33 -17.68 -13.04 1.28
C VAL A 33 -18.79 -12.29 0.56
N SER A 34 -18.43 -11.20 -0.12
CA SER A 34 -19.32 -10.47 -1.03
C SER A 34 -18.52 -9.95 -2.23
N ASP A 35 -19.10 -10.05 -3.42
CA ASP A 35 -18.56 -9.48 -4.66
C ASP A 35 -19.70 -9.19 -5.64
N ILE A 36 -19.49 -8.23 -6.54
CA ILE A 36 -20.43 -7.94 -7.64
C ILE A 36 -20.55 -9.11 -8.62
N ASN A 37 -19.51 -9.94 -8.72
CA ASN A 37 -19.50 -11.20 -9.45
C ASN A 37 -20.05 -12.32 -8.56
N VAL A 38 -21.39 -12.35 -8.47
CA VAL A 38 -22.15 -13.30 -7.64
C VAL A 38 -21.74 -14.76 -7.86
N GLU A 39 -21.57 -15.19 -9.11
CA GLU A 39 -21.24 -16.59 -9.43
C GLU A 39 -19.85 -16.97 -8.88
N GLN A 40 -18.85 -16.10 -9.07
CA GLN A 40 -17.50 -16.33 -8.54
C GLN A 40 -17.50 -16.35 -7.01
N ALA A 41 -18.15 -15.38 -6.37
CA ALA A 41 -18.18 -15.28 -4.92
C ALA A 41 -18.91 -16.45 -4.26
N GLN A 42 -20.04 -16.92 -4.82
CA GLN A 42 -20.73 -18.12 -4.33
C GLN A 42 -19.88 -19.38 -4.46
N ARG A 43 -19.17 -19.56 -5.59
CA ARG A 43 -18.26 -20.69 -5.75
C ARG A 43 -17.14 -20.66 -4.71
N LEU A 44 -16.53 -19.50 -4.50
CA LEU A 44 -15.48 -19.34 -3.49
C LEU A 44 -16.00 -19.57 -2.08
N ALA A 45 -17.18 -19.02 -1.74
CA ALA A 45 -17.83 -19.20 -0.44
C ALA A 45 -18.01 -20.69 -0.12
N ASN A 46 -18.54 -21.47 -1.08
CA ASN A 46 -18.72 -22.91 -0.93
C ASN A 46 -17.39 -23.68 -0.79
N GLN A 47 -16.30 -23.20 -1.40
CA GLN A 47 -14.99 -23.85 -1.31
C GLN A 47 -14.32 -23.69 0.07
N ILE A 48 -14.64 -22.61 0.78
CA ILE A 48 -14.03 -22.25 2.07
C ILE A 48 -15.03 -22.32 3.24
N ASP A 49 -16.21 -22.90 3.02
CA ASP A 49 -17.31 -22.97 3.99
C ASP A 49 -17.72 -21.60 4.59
N ALA A 50 -17.72 -20.55 3.75
CA ALA A 50 -18.17 -19.20 4.09
C ALA A 50 -19.59 -18.91 3.57
N VAL A 51 -20.22 -17.87 4.11
CA VAL A 51 -21.52 -17.37 3.68
C VAL A 51 -21.35 -16.29 2.61
N PHE A 52 -22.03 -16.44 1.48
CA PHE A 52 -22.14 -15.38 0.48
C PHE A 52 -23.20 -14.35 0.87
N PHE A 53 -22.86 -13.07 0.75
CA PHE A 53 -23.79 -11.93 0.89
C PHE A 53 -23.90 -11.17 -0.42
N GLU A 54 -25.12 -10.75 -0.79
CA GLU A 54 -25.37 -10.01 -2.03
C GLU A 54 -24.69 -8.64 -2.02
N THR A 55 -24.57 -8.01 -0.85
CA THR A 55 -23.92 -6.72 -0.70
C THR A 55 -22.88 -6.71 0.42
N GLY A 56 -21.88 -5.84 0.28
CA GLY A 56 -20.88 -5.61 1.32
C GLY A 56 -21.51 -5.06 2.60
N GLU A 57 -22.56 -4.25 2.51
CA GLU A 57 -23.27 -3.72 3.68
C GLU A 57 -23.98 -4.80 4.50
N GLU A 58 -24.62 -5.78 3.86
CA GLU A 58 -25.23 -6.91 4.57
C GLU A 58 -24.17 -7.75 5.28
N LEU A 59 -23.04 -8.00 4.62
CA LEU A 59 -21.87 -8.66 5.23
C LEU A 59 -21.36 -7.86 6.44
N ILE A 60 -21.23 -6.54 6.32
CA ILE A 60 -20.80 -5.66 7.41
C ILE A 60 -21.83 -5.64 8.55
N ALA A 61 -23.13 -5.72 8.27
CA ALA A 61 -24.16 -5.73 9.30
C ALA A 61 -24.27 -7.07 10.05
N SER A 62 -23.76 -8.16 9.47
CA SER A 62 -23.90 -9.51 10.02
C SER A 62 -23.25 -9.66 11.41
N PRO A 63 -23.94 -10.26 12.41
CA PRO A 63 -23.34 -10.56 13.71
C PRO A 63 -22.27 -11.68 13.63
N ASP A 64 -22.24 -12.43 12.52
CA ASP A 64 -21.25 -13.49 12.27
C ASP A 64 -19.96 -12.99 11.62
N VAL A 65 -19.82 -11.67 11.46
CA VAL A 65 -18.59 -11.02 11.00
C VAL A 65 -18.06 -10.13 12.11
N ALA A 66 -16.85 -10.39 12.61
CA ALA A 66 -16.22 -9.59 13.65
C ALA A 66 -15.39 -8.44 13.06
N ILE A 67 -14.67 -8.70 11.96
CA ILE A 67 -13.76 -7.75 11.29
C ILE A 67 -13.90 -7.89 9.77
N VAL A 68 -13.56 -6.84 9.04
CA VAL A 68 -13.82 -6.72 7.60
C VAL A 68 -12.52 -6.51 6.83
N VAL A 69 -12.41 -7.12 5.66
CA VAL A 69 -11.34 -6.85 4.68
C VAL A 69 -11.99 -6.30 3.42
N VAL A 70 -11.54 -5.14 2.96
CA VAL A 70 -12.02 -4.46 1.75
C VAL A 70 -10.93 -4.55 0.69
N THR A 71 -11.18 -5.35 -0.33
CA THR A 71 -10.31 -5.67 -1.48
C THR A 71 -11.11 -5.57 -2.78
N SER A 72 -12.14 -4.72 -2.78
CA SER A 72 -13.04 -4.49 -3.91
C SER A 72 -12.46 -3.48 -4.90
N TRP A 73 -13.26 -2.98 -5.83
CA TRP A 73 -12.81 -1.95 -6.77
C TRP A 73 -12.56 -0.62 -6.05
N ASP A 74 -11.43 0.05 -6.32
CA ASP A 74 -10.94 1.24 -5.58
C ASP A 74 -12.02 2.28 -5.22
N PRO A 75 -12.93 2.70 -6.14
CA PRO A 75 -13.98 3.69 -5.83
C PRO A 75 -15.01 3.25 -4.79
N THR A 76 -15.05 1.96 -4.46
CA THR A 76 -15.96 1.41 -3.46
C THR A 76 -15.35 1.32 -2.07
N HIS A 77 -14.03 1.50 -1.93
CA HIS A 77 -13.33 1.36 -0.64
C HIS A 77 -13.89 2.31 0.41
N GLU A 78 -14.04 3.60 0.08
CA GLU A 78 -14.53 4.61 1.01
C GLU A 78 -15.89 4.22 1.60
N LYS A 79 -16.82 3.79 0.74
CA LYS A 79 -18.17 3.40 1.13
C LYS A 79 -18.13 2.28 2.17
N TYR A 80 -17.38 1.21 1.92
CA TYR A 80 -17.34 0.05 2.81
C TYR A 80 -16.55 0.33 4.10
N VAL A 81 -15.50 1.14 4.04
CA VAL A 81 -14.74 1.57 5.22
C VAL A 81 -15.63 2.41 6.14
N LEU A 82 -16.37 3.38 5.60
CA LEU A 82 -17.31 4.19 6.38
C LEU A 82 -18.43 3.34 7.00
N GLU A 83 -18.95 2.36 6.27
CA GLU A 83 -19.99 1.46 6.78
C GLU A 83 -19.46 0.53 7.89
N ALA A 84 -18.21 0.07 7.80
CA ALA A 84 -17.56 -0.70 8.86
C ALA A 84 -17.34 0.13 10.12
N ILE A 85 -16.87 1.38 9.99
CA ILE A 85 -16.71 2.31 11.12
C ILE A 85 -18.05 2.57 11.81
N LYS A 86 -19.13 2.79 11.04
CA LYS A 86 -20.49 2.97 11.56
C LYS A 86 -20.98 1.79 12.39
N HIS A 87 -20.56 0.58 12.06
CA HIS A 87 -20.84 -0.64 12.83
C HIS A 87 -19.83 -0.93 13.95
N GLY A 88 -18.80 -0.08 14.12
CA GLY A 88 -17.74 -0.28 15.11
C GLY A 88 -16.84 -1.48 14.81
N LYS A 89 -16.81 -1.95 13.55
CA LYS A 89 -15.99 -3.09 13.12
C LYS A 89 -14.62 -2.62 12.69
N TYR A 90 -13.59 -3.38 13.06
CA TYR A 90 -12.27 -3.18 12.50
C TYR A 90 -12.28 -3.51 11.01
N VAL A 91 -11.56 -2.73 10.22
CA VAL A 91 -11.48 -2.88 8.77
C VAL A 91 -10.02 -2.79 8.31
N PHE A 92 -9.60 -3.80 7.56
CA PHE A 92 -8.41 -3.72 6.72
C PHE A 92 -8.87 -3.26 5.34
N CYS A 93 -8.32 -2.16 4.85
CA CYS A 93 -8.62 -1.64 3.52
C CYS A 93 -7.37 -1.75 2.66
N GLU A 94 -7.46 -2.46 1.54
CA GLU A 94 -6.42 -2.38 0.53
C GLU A 94 -6.27 -0.95 0.00
N LYS A 95 -5.08 -0.66 -0.50
CA LYS A 95 -4.81 0.66 -1.09
C LYS A 95 -5.58 0.81 -2.42
N PRO A 96 -6.00 2.04 -2.76
CA PRO A 96 -5.97 3.24 -1.93
C PRO A 96 -7.12 3.24 -0.91
N LEU A 97 -6.97 3.98 0.20
CA LEU A 97 -8.03 4.10 1.22
C LEU A 97 -9.32 4.72 0.64
N ALA A 98 -9.17 5.70 -0.24
CA ALA A 98 -10.21 6.28 -1.08
C ALA A 98 -9.56 6.82 -2.37
N THR A 99 -10.36 7.16 -3.38
CA THR A 99 -9.84 7.61 -4.69
C THR A 99 -9.28 9.04 -4.68
N ASP A 100 -9.59 9.83 -3.65
CA ASP A 100 -9.10 11.19 -3.48
C ASP A 100 -8.90 11.53 -1.99
N SER A 101 -8.18 12.62 -1.74
CA SER A 101 -7.92 13.09 -0.36
C SER A 101 -9.20 13.47 0.39
N ALA A 102 -10.26 13.93 -0.29
CA ALA A 102 -11.52 14.29 0.34
C ALA A 102 -12.24 13.06 0.91
N GLY A 103 -12.21 11.92 0.21
CA GLY A 103 -12.70 10.63 0.66
C GLY A 103 -11.93 10.11 1.86
N CYS A 104 -10.60 10.13 1.79
CA CYS A 104 -9.76 9.76 2.93
C CYS A 104 -10.04 10.65 4.15
N LYS A 105 -10.27 11.96 3.95
CA LYS A 105 -10.63 12.88 5.03
C LYS A 105 -11.96 12.53 5.70
N ARG A 106 -12.97 12.11 4.92
CA ARG A 106 -14.26 11.65 5.47
C ARG A 106 -14.10 10.42 6.36
N ILE A 107 -13.21 9.49 5.98
CA ILE A 107 -12.89 8.31 6.78
C ILE A 107 -12.19 8.70 8.09
N VAL A 108 -11.17 9.55 8.00
CA VAL A 108 -10.45 10.09 9.18
C VAL A 108 -11.43 10.76 10.14
N ASP A 109 -12.33 11.60 9.64
CA ASP A 109 -13.33 12.29 10.46
C ASP A 109 -14.32 11.31 11.13
N ALA A 110 -14.65 10.20 10.45
CA ALA A 110 -15.50 9.16 11.00
C ALA A 110 -14.82 8.39 12.16
N GLU A 111 -13.55 8.01 12.03
CA GLU A 111 -12.78 7.38 13.12
C GLU A 111 -12.56 8.32 14.31
N VAL A 112 -12.24 9.59 14.05
CA VAL A 112 -12.10 10.63 15.09
C VAL A 112 -13.42 10.79 15.84
N LYS A 113 -14.56 10.84 15.13
CA LYS A 113 -15.89 10.90 15.74
C LYS A 113 -16.22 9.64 16.54
N ALA A 114 -15.80 8.47 16.08
CA ALA A 114 -15.96 7.20 16.80
C ALA A 114 -15.03 7.10 18.03
N GLY A 115 -13.97 7.91 18.08
CA GLY A 115 -13.01 7.95 19.19
C GLY A 115 -12.09 6.72 19.25
N LYS A 116 -11.93 5.99 18.15
CA LYS A 116 -11.17 4.73 18.10
C LYS A 116 -10.59 4.48 16.71
N LYS A 117 -9.34 3.98 16.67
CA LYS A 117 -8.73 3.41 15.45
C LYS A 117 -9.37 2.06 15.13
N LEU A 118 -10.05 1.98 14.01
CA LEU A 118 -10.70 0.82 13.42
C LEU A 118 -10.09 0.44 12.06
N VAL A 119 -9.46 1.39 11.37
CA VAL A 119 -8.96 1.25 10.00
C VAL A 119 -7.47 0.96 9.99
N GLN A 120 -7.08 -0.13 9.32
CA GLN A 120 -5.71 -0.36 8.84
C GLN A 120 -5.69 -0.31 7.32
N VAL A 121 -4.73 0.40 6.74
CA VAL A 121 -4.50 0.47 5.29
C VAL A 121 -3.41 -0.53 4.89
N GLY A 122 -3.60 -1.23 3.77
CA GLY A 122 -2.69 -2.24 3.21
C GLY A 122 -1.39 -1.69 2.63
N PHE A 123 -0.64 -0.90 3.39
CA PHE A 123 0.71 -0.47 3.01
C PHE A 123 1.76 -1.49 3.48
N MET A 124 1.74 -2.64 2.81
CA MET A 124 2.54 -3.82 3.16
C MET A 124 4.06 -3.56 3.24
N ARG A 125 4.60 -2.52 2.58
CA ARG A 125 6.04 -2.22 2.62
C ARG A 125 6.58 -1.94 4.00
N ARG A 126 5.77 -1.41 4.92
CA ARG A 126 6.19 -1.21 6.33
C ARG A 126 6.46 -2.53 7.06
N TYR A 127 6.03 -3.65 6.49
CA TYR A 127 6.17 -5.00 7.01
C TYR A 127 7.23 -5.82 6.27
N ASP A 128 7.84 -5.25 5.24
CA ASP A 128 8.99 -5.87 4.56
C ASP A 128 10.23 -5.77 5.46
N ARG A 129 10.95 -6.89 5.61
CA ARG A 129 12.12 -6.97 6.49
C ARG A 129 13.18 -5.92 6.15
N GLY A 130 13.44 -5.66 4.87
CA GLY A 130 14.44 -4.67 4.46
C GLY A 130 14.03 -3.25 4.84
N TYR A 131 12.75 -2.91 4.68
CA TYR A 131 12.21 -1.62 5.13
C TYR A 131 12.22 -1.48 6.66
N ILE A 132 11.96 -2.55 7.42
CA ILE A 132 12.09 -2.55 8.89
C ILE A 132 13.55 -2.30 9.30
N GLU A 133 14.50 -3.01 8.69
CA GLU A 133 15.94 -2.81 8.96
C GLU A 133 16.40 -1.38 8.59
N LEU A 134 15.91 -0.82 7.48
CA LEU A 134 16.15 0.59 7.12
C LEU A 134 15.56 1.56 8.15
N LYS A 135 14.33 1.31 8.61
CA LYS A 135 13.67 2.14 9.62
C LYS A 135 14.52 2.23 10.89
N GLU A 136 14.95 1.07 11.39
CA GLU A 136 15.80 0.98 12.57
C GLU A 136 17.13 1.72 12.36
N ALA A 137 17.77 1.53 11.20
CA ALA A 137 19.03 2.19 10.88
C ALA A 137 18.90 3.73 10.84
N ILE A 138 17.84 4.26 10.24
CA ILE A 138 17.54 5.71 10.20
C ILE A 138 17.29 6.23 11.63
N GLU A 139 16.46 5.55 12.42
CA GLU A 139 16.09 5.98 13.77
C GLU A 139 17.29 6.04 14.73
N THR A 140 18.25 5.12 14.58
CA THR A 140 19.45 5.12 15.43
C THR A 140 20.37 6.33 15.18
N LYS A 141 20.23 7.01 14.04
CA LYS A 141 21.10 8.12 13.58
C LYS A 141 22.60 7.78 13.61
N LYS A 142 22.95 6.50 13.53
CA LYS A 142 24.33 6.02 13.57
C LYS A 142 25.19 6.59 12.43
N PHE A 143 24.58 6.91 11.29
CA PHE A 143 25.22 7.48 10.11
C PHE A 143 24.93 8.97 9.91
N GLY A 144 24.43 9.65 10.95
CA GLY A 144 23.97 11.04 10.88
C GLY A 144 22.52 11.16 10.41
N GLU A 145 22.11 12.40 10.11
CA GLU A 145 20.77 12.69 9.57
C GLU A 145 20.65 12.19 8.11
N PRO A 146 19.48 11.67 7.70
CA PRO A 146 19.18 11.44 6.28
C PRO A 146 19.08 12.77 5.53
N LEU A 147 19.63 12.83 4.33
CA LEU A 147 19.70 14.04 3.50
C LEU A 147 19.00 13.87 2.15
N MET A 148 19.19 12.70 1.52
CA MET A 148 18.58 12.37 0.23
C MET A 148 18.17 10.92 0.16
N LEU A 149 17.11 10.62 -0.60
CA LEU A 149 16.72 9.26 -0.92
C LEU A 149 16.63 9.08 -2.44
N HIS A 150 17.22 7.99 -2.93
CA HIS A 150 17.19 7.57 -4.32
C HIS A 150 16.37 6.28 -4.43
N CYS A 151 15.24 6.34 -5.10
CA CYS A 151 14.29 5.22 -5.14
C CYS A 151 13.92 4.84 -6.57
N ALA A 152 13.58 3.57 -6.77
CA ALA A 152 13.02 3.10 -8.03
C ALA A 152 11.92 2.06 -7.79
N HIS A 153 10.81 2.24 -8.51
CA HIS A 153 9.73 1.28 -8.62
C HIS A 153 9.62 0.82 -10.06
N ARG A 154 10.01 -0.41 -10.34
CA ARG A 154 10.03 -0.94 -11.70
C ARG A 154 9.16 -2.17 -11.84
N ASN A 155 8.36 -2.20 -12.90
CA ASN A 155 7.56 -3.35 -13.27
C ASN A 155 7.97 -3.82 -14.67
N PRO A 156 7.87 -5.13 -14.95
CA PRO A 156 8.29 -5.67 -16.25
C PRO A 156 7.40 -5.14 -17.38
N THR A 157 6.08 -5.16 -17.19
CA THR A 157 5.06 -4.71 -18.15
C THR A 157 3.82 -4.20 -17.43
N ALA A 158 3.14 -3.21 -18.02
CA ALA A 158 1.80 -2.77 -17.63
C ALA A 158 0.76 -3.17 -18.70
N ASP A 159 -0.48 -3.43 -18.30
CA ASP A 159 -1.56 -3.74 -19.25
C ASP A 159 -2.20 -2.47 -19.86
N GLU A 160 -2.99 -2.64 -20.92
CA GLU A 160 -3.60 -1.53 -21.69
C GLU A 160 -4.58 -0.65 -20.89
N ASN A 161 -5.05 -1.11 -19.73
CA ASN A 161 -5.90 -0.31 -18.83
C ASN A 161 -5.07 0.50 -17.84
N TYR A 162 -3.76 0.29 -17.77
CA TYR A 162 -2.87 1.06 -16.91
C TYR A 162 -2.57 2.43 -17.56
N LEU A 163 -3.15 3.49 -17.03
CA LEU A 163 -3.05 4.82 -17.62
C LEU A 163 -1.96 5.66 -16.93
N THR A 164 -1.51 6.73 -17.60
CA THR A 164 -0.50 7.68 -17.06
C THR A 164 -0.71 8.05 -15.58
N PRO A 165 -1.93 8.34 -15.08
CA PRO A 165 -2.11 8.67 -13.66
C PRO A 165 -1.86 7.53 -12.67
N MET A 166 -2.03 6.28 -13.12
CA MET A 166 -1.87 5.09 -12.29
C MET A 166 -0.41 4.87 -11.87
N ALA A 167 0.56 5.42 -12.61
CA ALA A 167 1.98 5.47 -12.22
C ALA A 167 2.15 6.02 -10.79
N ILE A 168 1.39 7.04 -10.43
CA ILE A 168 1.40 7.62 -9.09
C ILE A 168 0.38 6.90 -8.21
N ILE A 169 -0.86 6.78 -8.67
CA ILE A 169 -2.00 6.33 -7.85
C ILE A 169 -1.88 4.87 -7.40
N ASN A 170 -1.44 3.98 -8.29
CA ASN A 170 -1.40 2.54 -8.03
C ASN A 170 0.00 2.03 -7.73
N THR A 171 1.05 2.73 -8.20
CA THR A 171 2.45 2.30 -8.08
C THR A 171 3.24 3.17 -7.10
N GLY A 172 3.39 4.47 -7.36
CA GLY A 172 4.16 5.39 -6.50
C GLY A 172 3.59 5.60 -5.10
N ILE A 173 2.30 5.31 -4.87
CA ILE A 173 1.66 5.38 -3.54
C ILE A 173 2.39 4.54 -2.49
N HIS A 174 3.02 3.43 -2.89
CA HIS A 174 3.77 2.57 -1.97
C HIS A 174 5.03 3.27 -1.44
N GLU A 175 5.77 3.99 -2.28
CA GLU A 175 6.89 4.83 -1.85
C GLU A 175 6.43 6.04 -1.05
N ILE A 176 5.36 6.72 -1.50
CA ILE A 176 4.80 7.89 -0.78
C ILE A 176 4.48 7.51 0.68
N ASP A 177 3.88 6.34 0.91
CA ASP A 177 3.64 5.87 2.26
C ASP A 177 4.93 5.46 3.00
N ALA A 178 5.72 4.57 2.39
CA ALA A 178 6.85 3.94 3.05
C ALA A 178 7.94 4.96 3.41
N LEU A 179 8.24 5.92 2.53
CA LEU A 179 9.30 6.90 2.76
C LEU A 179 8.90 7.93 3.82
N ARG A 180 7.63 8.35 3.85
CA ARG A 180 7.08 9.19 4.92
C ARG A 180 7.20 8.50 6.28
N TRP A 181 6.86 7.20 6.33
CA TRP A 181 7.02 6.39 7.53
C TRP A 181 8.49 6.20 7.94
N LEU A 182 9.38 5.93 6.98
CA LEU A 182 10.81 5.79 7.24
C LEU A 182 11.39 7.05 7.90
N LEU A 183 11.09 8.22 7.32
CA LEU A 183 11.62 9.51 7.76
C LEU A 183 10.89 10.12 8.95
N GLN A 184 9.67 9.66 9.26
CA GLN A 184 8.80 10.21 10.31
C GLN A 184 8.50 11.70 10.14
N GLU A 185 8.41 12.17 8.90
CA GLU A 185 8.02 13.55 8.60
C GLU A 185 7.24 13.65 7.31
N ASP A 186 6.50 14.76 7.18
CA ASP A 186 5.61 15.03 6.05
C ASP A 186 6.36 15.63 4.86
N TYR A 187 5.76 15.50 3.68
CA TYR A 187 6.20 16.18 2.46
C TYR A 187 5.64 17.60 2.38
N VAL A 188 6.42 18.54 1.82
CA VAL A 188 6.02 19.93 1.59
C VAL A 188 5.84 20.27 0.11
N SER A 189 6.42 19.48 -0.79
CA SER A 189 6.26 19.69 -2.22
C SER A 189 6.50 18.43 -3.06
N ALA A 190 5.92 18.44 -4.25
CA ALA A 190 6.14 17.45 -5.31
C ALA A 190 6.46 18.14 -6.63
N GLN A 191 7.36 17.56 -7.42
CA GLN A 191 7.57 17.87 -8.82
C GLN A 191 7.55 16.57 -9.62
N MET A 192 6.90 16.59 -10.78
CA MET A 192 6.89 15.46 -11.70
C MET A 192 7.66 15.82 -12.97
N ILE A 193 8.53 14.90 -13.40
CA ILE A 193 9.26 14.98 -14.65
C ILE A 193 8.83 13.78 -15.50
N LEU A 194 8.60 14.04 -16.79
CA LEU A 194 8.24 13.04 -17.78
C LEU A 194 9.43 12.84 -18.74
N PRO A 195 10.33 11.85 -18.48
CA PRO A 195 11.44 11.53 -19.37
C PRO A 195 11.01 11.10 -20.77
N LYS A 196 12.00 10.81 -21.64
CA LYS A 196 11.73 10.23 -22.95
C LYS A 196 10.93 8.95 -22.80
N GLN A 197 9.79 8.89 -23.49
CA GLN A 197 8.89 7.75 -23.47
C GLN A 197 9.57 6.48 -24.03
N THR A 198 9.42 5.37 -23.31
CA THR A 198 9.86 4.05 -23.74
C THR A 198 9.10 3.60 -25.00
N SER A 199 9.73 2.76 -25.83
CA SER A 199 9.05 2.14 -26.96
C SER A 199 8.16 0.95 -26.57
N PHE A 200 8.21 0.52 -25.31
CA PHE A 200 7.46 -0.64 -24.79
C PHE A 200 6.11 -0.27 -24.16
N THR A 201 5.73 1.01 -24.15
CA THR A 201 4.44 1.48 -23.60
C THR A 201 3.40 1.66 -24.71
N HIS A 202 2.12 1.72 -24.32
CA HIS A 202 1.00 2.04 -25.21
C HIS A 202 0.70 3.54 -25.21
N GLU A 203 -0.16 4.00 -26.12
CA GLU A 203 -0.40 5.43 -26.40
C GLU A 203 -1.04 6.22 -25.24
N LYS A 204 -1.63 5.54 -24.27
CA LYS A 204 -2.36 6.15 -23.14
C LYS A 204 -1.53 6.25 -21.86
N LEU A 205 -0.27 5.82 -21.91
CA LEU A 205 0.65 5.74 -20.79
C LEU A 205 1.99 6.39 -21.13
N HIS A 206 2.30 7.51 -20.48
CA HIS A 206 3.65 8.06 -20.45
C HIS A 206 4.49 7.32 -19.41
N ASP A 207 5.55 6.64 -19.86
CA ASP A 207 6.42 5.79 -19.06
C ASP A 207 7.87 5.88 -19.61
N PRO A 208 8.91 6.06 -18.77
CA PRO A 208 8.87 6.20 -17.31
C PRO A 208 8.39 7.58 -16.84
N GLN A 209 8.23 7.75 -15.53
CA GLN A 209 8.00 9.03 -14.85
C GLN A 209 9.01 9.18 -13.70
N MET A 210 9.34 10.41 -13.33
CA MET A 210 10.20 10.70 -12.18
C MET A 210 9.49 11.67 -11.24
N LEU A 211 9.38 11.28 -9.96
CA LEU A 211 8.84 12.11 -8.89
C LEU A 211 9.99 12.66 -8.05
N ILE A 212 9.96 13.96 -7.77
CA ILE A 212 10.84 14.61 -6.80
C ILE A 212 9.98 15.12 -5.65
N LEU A 213 10.31 14.73 -4.42
CA LEU A 213 9.66 15.20 -3.18
C LEU A 213 10.66 15.95 -2.30
N GLU A 214 10.14 16.87 -1.50
CA GLU A 214 10.88 17.57 -0.44
C GLU A 214 10.11 17.44 0.87
N THR A 215 10.79 17.11 1.97
CA THR A 215 10.20 17.01 3.32
C THR A 215 10.26 18.32 4.10
N VAL A 216 9.57 18.39 5.24
CA VAL A 216 9.59 19.56 6.14
C VAL A 216 11.00 19.97 6.55
N SER A 217 11.88 19.02 6.83
CA SER A 217 13.28 19.28 7.21
C SER A 217 14.21 19.57 6.01
N GLY A 218 13.72 19.40 4.78
CA GLY A 218 14.47 19.67 3.54
C GLY A 218 15.11 18.43 2.89
N ILE A 219 14.76 17.21 3.34
CA ILE A 219 15.22 15.97 2.70
C ILE A 219 14.65 15.91 1.30
N HIS A 220 15.50 15.62 0.32
CA HIS A 220 15.11 15.45 -1.07
C HIS A 220 14.99 13.99 -1.44
N ILE A 221 13.94 13.65 -2.18
CA ILE A 221 13.69 12.28 -2.62
C ILE A 221 13.49 12.31 -4.13
N ASP A 222 14.21 11.48 -4.87
CA ASP A 222 13.86 11.14 -6.24
C ASP A 222 13.35 9.69 -6.32
N LEU A 223 12.26 9.53 -7.06
CA LEU A 223 11.62 8.26 -7.32
C LEU A 223 11.46 8.08 -8.83
N GLU A 224 12.19 7.11 -9.38
CA GLU A 224 11.95 6.57 -10.70
C GLU A 224 10.73 5.63 -10.67
N ILE A 225 9.75 5.86 -11.54
CA ILE A 225 8.64 4.94 -11.76
C ILE A 225 8.72 4.46 -13.21
N PHE A 226 9.03 3.19 -13.42
CA PHE A 226 9.18 2.60 -14.76
C PHE A 226 8.45 1.27 -14.88
N VAL A 227 7.23 1.30 -15.42
CA VAL A 227 6.31 0.16 -15.38
C VAL A 227 6.40 -0.78 -16.60
N ASN A 228 7.27 -0.47 -17.58
CA ASN A 228 7.60 -1.33 -18.71
C ASN A 228 9.11 -1.56 -18.85
N CYS A 229 9.81 -1.86 -17.76
CA CYS A 229 11.27 -2.01 -17.75
C CYS A 229 11.78 -3.29 -18.45
N GLN A 230 10.89 -4.25 -18.75
CA GLN A 230 11.14 -5.54 -19.42
C GLN A 230 12.00 -6.56 -18.65
N PHE A 231 12.80 -6.14 -17.67
CA PHE A 231 13.77 -7.03 -17.03
C PHE A 231 13.28 -7.70 -15.74
N GLY A 232 12.24 -7.17 -15.09
CA GLY A 232 11.67 -7.77 -13.87
C GLY A 232 10.93 -6.77 -12.98
N TYR A 233 10.46 -7.26 -11.83
CA TYR A 233 9.91 -6.43 -10.76
C TYR A 233 11.05 -6.08 -9.78
N ASP A 234 11.38 -4.79 -9.69
CA ASP A 234 12.60 -4.32 -9.02
C ASP A 234 12.30 -3.05 -8.20
N ILE A 235 12.63 -3.10 -6.90
CA ILE A 235 12.38 -2.04 -5.93
C ILE A 235 13.71 -1.64 -5.30
N LYS A 236 14.05 -0.35 -5.41
CA LYS A 236 15.25 0.23 -4.81
C LYS A 236 14.90 1.37 -3.89
N CYS A 237 15.68 1.52 -2.83
CA CYS A 237 15.60 2.63 -1.89
C CYS A 237 16.96 2.76 -1.22
N ASP A 238 17.73 3.77 -1.61
CA ASP A 238 19.00 4.15 -1.02
C ASP A 238 18.82 5.46 -0.26
N VAL A 239 19.34 5.54 0.96
CA VAL A 239 19.26 6.69 1.87
C VAL A 239 20.67 7.20 2.11
N VAL A 240 20.92 8.41 1.61
CA VAL A 240 22.18 9.12 1.81
C VAL A 240 22.10 9.88 3.13
N CYS A 241 22.96 9.51 4.08
CA CYS A 241 23.11 10.17 5.37
C CYS A 241 24.41 10.98 5.42
N GLU A 242 24.59 11.81 6.45
CA GLU A 242 25.77 12.68 6.60
C GLU A 242 27.12 11.93 6.54
N THR A 243 27.18 10.71 7.09
CA THR A 243 28.42 9.92 7.19
C THR A 243 28.29 8.50 6.67
N GLY A 244 27.28 8.20 5.85
CA GLY A 244 27.07 6.86 5.31
C GLY A 244 25.89 6.78 4.34
N GLU A 245 25.76 5.61 3.73
CA GLU A 245 24.64 5.26 2.86
C GLU A 245 24.06 3.93 3.35
N ILE A 246 22.74 3.85 3.45
CA ILE A 246 22.01 2.63 3.79
C ILE A 246 20.93 2.42 2.73
N GLY A 247 20.71 1.18 2.30
CA GLY A 247 19.77 0.93 1.21
C GLY A 247 19.20 -0.48 1.23
N LEU A 248 18.17 -0.68 0.40
CA LEU A 248 17.61 -2.00 0.14
C LEU A 248 18.54 -2.81 -0.77
N GLU A 249 18.71 -4.07 -0.41
CA GLU A 249 19.35 -5.07 -1.28
C GLU A 249 18.31 -5.98 -1.93
N ASP A 250 18.70 -6.59 -3.05
CA ASP A 250 17.88 -7.62 -3.70
C ASP A 250 17.63 -8.80 -2.74
N PRO A 251 16.44 -9.42 -2.76
CA PRO A 251 16.20 -10.65 -2.02
C PRO A 251 17.22 -11.73 -2.37
N ALA A 252 17.63 -12.52 -1.38
CA ALA A 252 18.63 -13.56 -1.57
C ALA A 252 18.11 -14.70 -2.46
N TYR A 253 18.55 -14.73 -3.72
CA TYR A 253 18.28 -15.83 -4.66
C TYR A 253 19.53 -16.68 -4.93
N THR A 254 19.32 -17.87 -5.50
CA THR A 254 20.42 -18.69 -6.00
C THR A 254 21.08 -18.03 -7.21
N HIS A 255 22.41 -18.03 -7.24
CA HIS A 255 23.17 -17.59 -8.41
C HIS A 255 23.39 -18.75 -9.38
N VAL A 256 23.47 -18.45 -10.68
CA VAL A 256 23.73 -19.43 -11.74
C VAL A 256 24.97 -19.01 -12.53
N LYS A 257 25.95 -19.91 -12.59
CA LYS A 257 27.15 -19.78 -13.43
C LYS A 257 27.07 -20.74 -14.61
N ALA A 258 26.76 -20.24 -15.80
CA ALA A 258 26.62 -21.04 -17.00
C ALA A 258 27.00 -20.23 -18.25
N LYS A 259 27.58 -20.90 -19.26
CA LYS A 259 27.93 -20.28 -20.56
C LYS A 259 28.77 -18.99 -20.42
N GLY A 260 29.73 -18.96 -19.49
CA GLY A 260 30.58 -17.79 -19.24
C GLY A 260 29.89 -16.60 -18.57
N LYS A 261 28.66 -16.77 -18.06
CA LYS A 261 27.89 -15.73 -17.37
C LYS A 261 27.68 -16.08 -15.89
N ASN A 262 27.49 -15.05 -15.08
CA ASN A 262 27.05 -15.15 -13.69
C ASN A 262 25.78 -14.29 -13.54
N TYR A 263 24.65 -14.90 -13.17
CA TYR A 263 23.38 -14.20 -13.03
C TYR A 263 22.61 -14.67 -11.80
N THR A 264 21.86 -13.75 -11.19
CA THR A 264 20.88 -14.03 -10.14
C THR A 264 19.48 -13.73 -10.68
N LYS A 265 18.45 -14.22 -9.98
CA LYS A 265 17.06 -13.93 -10.33
C LYS A 265 16.70 -12.50 -9.90
N ILE A 266 15.80 -11.89 -10.67
CA ILE A 266 15.01 -10.73 -10.25
C ILE A 266 13.59 -11.26 -10.02
N ALA A 267 12.86 -10.69 -9.05
CA ALA A 267 11.49 -11.10 -8.80
C ALA A 267 10.63 -10.94 -10.09
N PRO A 268 9.78 -11.92 -10.43
CA PRO A 268 8.93 -11.81 -11.62
C PRO A 268 7.77 -10.83 -11.42
N ASP A 269 7.31 -10.67 -10.18
CA ASP A 269 6.14 -9.89 -9.81
C ASP A 269 6.22 -9.42 -8.35
N TRP A 270 5.27 -8.55 -8.00
CA TRP A 270 5.11 -7.98 -6.66
C TRP A 270 4.68 -9.01 -5.62
N GLN A 271 3.92 -10.03 -6.02
CA GLN A 271 3.45 -11.09 -5.12
C GLN A 271 4.64 -11.87 -4.56
N THR A 272 5.56 -12.27 -5.42
CA THR A 272 6.79 -12.97 -5.05
C THR A 272 7.71 -12.06 -4.22
N ARG A 273 7.80 -10.77 -4.56
CA ARG A 273 8.70 -9.83 -3.87
C ARG A 273 8.26 -9.53 -2.43
N PHE A 274 6.96 -9.45 -2.16
CA PHE A 274 6.43 -8.99 -0.87
C PHE A 274 5.56 -10.03 -0.14
N VAL A 275 5.58 -11.31 -0.54
CA VAL A 275 4.74 -12.36 0.06
C VAL A 275 4.85 -12.41 1.60
N GLU A 276 6.06 -12.30 2.15
CA GLU A 276 6.29 -12.32 3.60
C GLU A 276 5.72 -11.07 4.27
N ALA A 277 5.78 -9.92 3.60
CA ALA A 277 5.23 -8.66 4.12
C ALA A 277 3.69 -8.70 4.16
N TYR A 278 3.05 -9.27 3.12
CA TYR A 278 1.61 -9.52 3.11
C TYR A 278 1.20 -10.53 4.20
N ASP A 279 1.96 -11.61 4.40
CA ASP A 279 1.67 -12.56 5.48
C ASP A 279 1.76 -11.86 6.86
N TYR A 280 2.82 -11.07 7.06
CA TYR A 280 3.11 -10.42 8.34
C TYR A 280 2.13 -9.29 8.69
N GLU A 281 1.66 -8.51 7.72
CA GLU A 281 0.71 -7.42 7.98
C GLU A 281 -0.63 -7.94 8.53
N PHE A 282 -1.12 -9.08 8.04
CA PHE A 282 -2.36 -9.68 8.52
C PHE A 282 -2.18 -10.35 9.89
N GLU A 283 -1.04 -11.00 10.12
CA GLU A 283 -0.72 -11.55 11.44
C GLU A 283 -0.70 -10.46 12.50
N LEU A 284 -0.03 -9.34 12.22
CA LEU A 284 -0.01 -8.20 13.11
C LEU A 284 -1.38 -7.52 13.23
N TRP A 285 -2.13 -7.38 12.13
CA TRP A 285 -3.48 -6.82 12.17
C TRP A 285 -4.39 -7.60 13.12
N VAL A 286 -4.48 -8.92 12.97
CA VAL A 286 -5.29 -9.80 13.83
C VAL A 286 -4.84 -9.73 15.29
N ARG A 287 -3.52 -9.82 15.54
CA ARG A 287 -2.96 -9.75 16.89
C ARG A 287 -3.22 -8.40 17.57
N SER A 288 -3.08 -7.31 16.82
CA SER A 288 -3.29 -5.95 17.30
C SER A 288 -4.74 -5.70 17.72
N ILE A 289 -5.70 -6.28 16.97
CA ILE A 289 -7.13 -6.24 17.30
C ILE A 289 -7.44 -7.02 18.57
N GLN A 290 -6.90 -8.24 18.70
CA GLN A 290 -7.09 -9.08 19.89
C GLN A 290 -6.52 -8.45 21.16
N THR A 291 -5.46 -7.66 21.03
CA THR A 291 -4.83 -6.92 22.15
C THR A 291 -5.42 -5.52 22.37
N GLY A 292 -6.35 -5.10 21.50
CA GLY A 292 -7.03 -3.80 21.60
C GLY A 292 -6.17 -2.60 21.21
N ASN A 293 -5.03 -2.81 20.54
CA ASN A 293 -4.10 -1.76 20.15
C ASN A 293 -3.68 -1.95 18.69
N LEU A 294 -4.40 -1.31 17.75
CA LEU A 294 -4.11 -1.34 16.31
C LEU A 294 -2.82 -0.56 16.00
N THR A 295 -1.83 -1.20 15.37
CA THR A 295 -0.48 -0.63 15.17
C THR A 295 -0.06 -0.46 13.72
N GLY A 296 -0.87 -0.88 12.75
CA GLY A 296 -0.54 -0.77 11.33
C GLY A 296 -0.72 0.63 10.74
N PRO A 297 -0.50 0.78 9.42
CA PRO A 297 -0.78 2.01 8.70
C PRO A 297 -2.24 2.44 8.92
N THR A 298 -2.44 3.70 9.29
CA THR A 298 -3.73 4.21 9.76
C THR A 298 -4.51 4.90 8.64
N ALA A 299 -5.77 5.27 8.90
CA ALA A 299 -6.50 6.15 7.97
C ALA A 299 -5.81 7.50 7.74
N TRP A 300 -5.06 8.00 8.74
CA TRP A 300 -4.26 9.20 8.58
C TRP A 300 -3.11 9.01 7.59
N ASP A 301 -2.45 7.84 7.61
CA ASP A 301 -1.44 7.50 6.62
C ASP A 301 -2.05 7.43 5.20
N GLY A 302 -3.23 6.81 5.06
CA GLY A 302 -3.98 6.80 3.80
C GLY A 302 -4.39 8.21 3.32
N TYR A 303 -4.75 9.11 4.23
CA TYR A 303 -5.03 10.51 3.91
C TYR A 303 -3.77 11.27 3.50
N ALA A 304 -2.66 11.10 4.22
CA ALA A 304 -1.39 11.73 3.88
C ALA A 304 -0.88 11.29 2.50
N ALA A 305 -1.00 10.00 2.19
CA ALA A 305 -0.70 9.47 0.87
C ALA A 305 -1.61 10.11 -0.19
N ALA A 306 -2.93 10.18 0.03
CA ALA A 306 -3.87 10.76 -0.93
C ALA A 306 -3.63 12.24 -1.22
N VAL A 307 -3.38 13.06 -0.19
CA VAL A 307 -3.03 14.49 -0.38
C VAL A 307 -1.75 14.64 -1.20
N THR A 308 -0.76 13.78 -0.96
CA THR A 308 0.48 13.77 -1.72
C THR A 308 0.23 13.35 -3.18
N MET A 309 -0.56 12.31 -3.41
CA MET A 309 -0.92 11.87 -4.76
C MET A 309 -1.68 12.95 -5.55
N ASP A 310 -2.61 13.66 -4.93
CA ASP A 310 -3.34 14.76 -5.56
C ASP A 310 -2.36 15.87 -6.02
N ALA A 311 -1.38 16.20 -5.18
CA ALA A 311 -0.33 17.16 -5.50
C ALA A 311 0.59 16.66 -6.63
N CYS A 312 0.99 15.38 -6.60
CA CYS A 312 1.79 14.76 -7.65
C CYS A 312 1.03 14.72 -8.99
N GLY A 313 -0.28 14.42 -8.98
CA GLY A 313 -1.14 14.48 -10.16
C GLY A 313 -1.19 15.88 -10.76
N LYS A 314 -1.38 16.91 -9.93
CA LYS A 314 -1.32 18.30 -10.35
C LYS A 314 0.07 18.69 -10.90
N ALA A 315 1.14 18.27 -10.23
CA ALA A 315 2.51 18.54 -10.68
C ALA A 315 2.80 17.89 -12.04
N ARG A 316 2.31 16.67 -12.29
CA ARG A 316 2.40 16.00 -13.59
C ARG A 316 1.69 16.77 -14.68
N ASP A 317 0.44 17.18 -14.42
CA ASP A 317 -0.41 17.77 -15.46
C ASP A 317 0.00 19.22 -15.78
N THR A 318 0.61 19.92 -14.83
CA THR A 318 1.09 21.31 -15.02
C THR A 318 2.57 21.39 -15.41
N GLY A 319 3.38 20.38 -15.08
CA GLY A 319 4.85 20.44 -15.17
C GLY A 319 5.52 21.34 -14.13
N GLU A 320 4.76 21.85 -13.16
CA GLU A 320 5.24 22.77 -12.12
C GLU A 320 5.39 22.08 -10.77
N ARG A 321 6.30 22.60 -9.94
CA ARG A 321 6.41 22.19 -8.53
C ARG A 321 5.13 22.58 -7.79
N THR A 322 4.47 21.61 -7.18
CA THR A 322 3.23 21.77 -6.43
C THR A 322 3.48 21.61 -4.94
N LEU A 323 2.87 22.47 -4.12
CA LEU A 323 2.95 22.37 -2.67
C LEU A 323 2.03 21.28 -2.13
N ILE A 324 2.50 20.58 -1.10
CA ILE A 324 1.74 19.59 -0.34
C ILE A 324 1.37 20.24 1.00
N GLN A 325 0.09 20.23 1.35
CA GLN A 325 -0.41 20.85 2.57
C GLN A 325 -1.25 19.83 3.35
N LEU A 326 -0.67 19.30 4.41
CA LEU A 326 -1.39 18.46 5.36
C LEU A 326 -1.90 19.32 6.53
N PRO A 327 -3.16 19.13 6.97
CA PRO A 327 -3.62 19.71 8.22
C PRO A 327 -2.91 19.04 9.41
N GLU A 328 -3.09 19.59 10.61
CA GLU A 328 -2.55 18.98 11.82
C GLU A 328 -3.09 17.55 12.00
N CYS A 329 -2.19 16.60 12.27
CA CYS A 329 -2.54 15.23 12.59
C CYS A 329 -3.47 15.19 13.82
N PRO A 330 -4.67 14.59 13.73
CA PRO A 330 -5.56 14.48 14.88
C PRO A 330 -4.92 13.70 16.02
N ALA A 331 -5.22 14.08 17.27
CA ALA A 331 -4.67 13.42 18.46
C ALA A 331 -4.91 11.90 18.50
N LEU A 332 -5.97 11.41 17.84
CA LEU A 332 -6.23 9.98 17.69
C LEU A 332 -5.06 9.23 17.04
N TYR A 333 -4.33 9.86 16.11
CA TYR A 333 -3.27 9.23 15.31
C TYR A 333 -1.85 9.64 15.73
N LYS A 334 -1.70 10.47 16.76
CA LYS A 334 -0.39 10.85 17.31
C LYS A 334 0.22 9.74 18.17
#